data_AF-A0A951JF22-F1
#
_entry.id   AF-A0A951JF22-F1
#
_cell.length_a   1.000
_cell.length_b   1.000
_cell.length_c   1.000
_cell.angle_alpha   90.00
_cell.angle_beta   90.00
_cell.angle_gamma   90.00
#
_symmetry.space_group_name_H-M   'P 1'
#
loop_
_entity.id
_entity.type
_entity.pdbx_description
1 polymer ?
#
loop_
_entity_poly.entity_id
_entity_poly.type
_entity_poly.pdbx_seq_one_letter_code
_entity_poly.pdbx_strand_id
1 'polypeptide(L)'
;MRLLGPLQGLAAQEPALGLLGEDPVAPSEDLGYGANYLAMLEGAEAEPERVEALERYLLLTIEHGFNNSAFTARVIASSGADVASAVTGAIGAFSGPLHGGAVDRVPSMLAEIGGVDRVEGYIADAL
;
A
#
# COMPACT_ATOMS: atom_id res chain seq x y z
N MET A 1 -16.00 -2.44 -10.40
CA MET A 1 -14.99 -1.43 -10.77
C MET A 1 -15.12 -0.09 -10.02
N ARG A 2 -16.25 0.24 -9.36
CA ARG A 2 -16.46 1.55 -8.69
C ARG A 2 -15.64 1.84 -7.41
N LEU A 3 -14.82 0.90 -6.93
CA LEU A 3 -14.05 1.06 -5.69
C LEU A 3 -12.60 1.53 -5.89
N LEU A 4 -11.97 1.19 -7.02
CA LEU A 4 -10.53 1.42 -7.20
C LEU A 4 -10.16 2.90 -7.34
N GLY A 5 -10.93 3.69 -8.11
CA GLY A 5 -10.68 5.12 -8.27
C GLY A 5 -10.78 5.92 -6.96
N PRO A 6 -11.88 5.80 -6.19
CA PRO A 6 -12.00 6.47 -4.90
C PRO A 6 -10.93 6.07 -3.87
N LEU A 7 -10.52 4.79 -3.85
CA LEU A 7 -9.45 4.32 -2.95
C LEU A 7 -8.09 4.91 -3.31
N GLN A 8 -7.79 5.04 -4.60
CA GLN A 8 -6.57 5.69 -5.07
C GLN A 8 -6.49 7.16 -4.64
N GLY A 9 -7.59 7.90 -4.81
CA GLY A 9 -7.69 9.29 -4.37
C GLY A 9 -7.50 9.42 -2.86
N LEU A 10 -8.16 8.56 -2.06
CA LEU A 10 -8.01 8.57 -0.61
C LEU A 10 -6.56 8.30 -0.17
N ALA A 11 -5.89 7.32 -0.80
CA ALA A 11 -4.50 6.97 -0.48
C ALA A 11 -3.51 8.07 -0.89
N ALA A 12 -3.73 8.74 -2.02
CA ALA A 12 -2.84 9.80 -2.50
C ALA A 12 -3.07 11.16 -1.80
N GLN A 13 -4.19 11.32 -1.09
CA GLN A 13 -4.54 12.56 -0.38
C GLN A 13 -4.00 12.63 1.06
N GLU A 14 -3.17 11.69 1.50
CA GLU A 14 -2.47 11.75 2.79
C GLU A 14 -1.79 13.12 3.07
N PRO A 15 -1.07 13.74 2.10
CA PRO A 15 -0.51 15.07 2.30
C PRO A 15 -1.56 16.15 2.59
N ALA A 16 -2.75 15.99 2.01
CA ALA A 16 -3.87 16.91 2.06
C ALA A 16 -4.90 16.64 3.17
N LEU A 17 -4.86 15.46 3.79
CA LEU A 17 -5.64 15.10 4.99
C LEU A 17 -5.12 15.80 6.26
N GLY A 18 -4.22 16.78 6.12
CA GLY A 18 -3.69 17.60 7.21
C GLY A 18 -2.51 16.98 7.95
N LEU A 19 -1.97 15.86 7.47
CA LEU A 19 -0.77 15.24 8.04
C LEU A 19 0.52 15.91 7.57
N LEU A 20 0.52 16.53 6.38
CA LEU A 20 1.64 17.32 5.84
C LEU A 20 1.28 18.81 5.57
N GLY A 21 -0.01 19.16 5.58
CA GLY A 21 -0.48 20.55 5.50
C GLY A 21 -0.53 21.14 4.08
N GLU A 22 -0.60 20.29 3.06
CA GLU A 22 -0.67 20.69 1.65
C GLU A 22 -2.11 20.63 1.10
N ASP A 23 -2.38 21.26 -0.04
CA ASP A 23 -3.70 21.19 -0.70
C ASP A 23 -3.86 19.90 -1.52
N PRO A 24 -5.04 19.26 -1.53
CA PRO A 24 -5.26 18.04 -2.30
C PRO A 24 -5.22 18.29 -3.81
N VAL A 25 -4.45 17.46 -4.51
CA VAL A 25 -4.42 17.43 -5.97
C VAL A 25 -5.56 16.55 -6.48
N ALA A 26 -6.33 17.05 -7.44
CA ALA A 26 -7.44 16.30 -8.04
C ALA A 26 -6.93 15.19 -8.97
N PRO A 27 -7.64 14.05 -9.08
CA PRO A 27 -7.29 13.02 -10.03
C PRO A 27 -7.43 13.53 -11.48
N SER A 28 -6.50 13.13 -12.34
CA SER A 28 -6.53 13.40 -13.78
C SER A 28 -7.11 12.21 -14.55
N GLU A 29 -8.01 12.49 -15.48
CA GLU A 29 -8.55 11.48 -16.41
C GLU A 29 -7.60 11.18 -17.57
N ASP A 30 -6.59 12.03 -17.78
CA ASP A 30 -5.61 11.92 -18.87
C ASP A 30 -4.42 11.02 -18.51
N LEU A 31 -4.26 10.67 -17.23
CA LEU A 31 -3.15 9.86 -16.72
C LEU A 31 -3.57 8.40 -16.47
N GLY A 32 -2.65 7.46 -16.71
CA GLY A 32 -2.80 6.07 -16.29
C GLY A 32 -2.80 5.92 -14.77
N TYR A 33 -3.20 4.74 -14.25
CA TYR A 33 -3.38 4.54 -12.80
C TYR A 33 -2.12 4.87 -11.99
N GLY A 34 -0.94 4.31 -12.31
CA GLY A 34 0.28 4.60 -11.55
C GLY A 34 0.69 6.07 -11.64
N ALA A 35 0.61 6.67 -12.83
CA ALA A 35 0.95 8.06 -13.07
C ALA A 35 0.02 9.03 -12.31
N ASN A 36 -1.29 8.76 -12.33
CA ASN A 36 -2.27 9.56 -11.60
C ASN A 36 -2.04 9.53 -10.08
N TYR A 37 -1.71 8.35 -9.52
CA TYR A 37 -1.39 8.22 -8.10
C TYR A 37 -0.18 9.08 -7.70
N LEU A 38 0.92 8.97 -8.45
CA LEU A 38 2.14 9.71 -8.15
C LEU A 38 1.95 11.22 -8.35
N ALA A 39 1.21 11.62 -9.39
CA ALA A 39 0.89 13.02 -9.61
C ALA A 39 0.05 13.63 -8.49
N MET A 40 -0.91 12.87 -7.95
CA MET A 40 -1.68 13.33 -6.79
C MET A 40 -0.83 13.42 -5.51
N LEU A 41 0.14 12.51 -5.33
CA LEU A 41 1.03 12.49 -4.17
C LEU A 41 2.06 13.63 -4.19
N GLU A 42 2.55 14.01 -5.38
CA GLU A 42 3.71 14.90 -5.55
C GLU A 42 3.36 16.27 -6.11
N GLY A 43 2.13 16.46 -6.60
CA GLY A 43 1.70 17.69 -7.26
C GLY A 43 2.33 17.94 -8.62
N ALA A 44 3.01 16.96 -9.20
CA ALA A 44 3.66 17.03 -10.51
C ALA A 44 3.68 15.66 -11.21
N GLU A 45 3.79 15.64 -12.54
CA GLU A 45 3.93 14.38 -13.28
C GLU A 45 5.23 13.65 -12.88
N ALA A 46 5.12 12.34 -12.65
CA ALA A 46 6.25 11.52 -12.26
C ALA A 46 7.01 10.97 -13.47
N GLU A 47 8.32 10.75 -13.28
CA GLU A 47 9.18 10.13 -14.29
C GLU A 47 8.67 8.73 -14.71
N PRO A 48 8.77 8.36 -16.00
CA PRO A 48 8.24 7.09 -16.52
C PRO A 48 8.73 5.85 -15.77
N GLU A 49 10.00 5.83 -15.34
CA GLU A 49 10.58 4.70 -14.61
C GLU A 49 9.93 4.51 -13.24
N ARG A 50 9.50 5.60 -12.59
CA ARG A 50 8.80 5.55 -11.30
C ARG A 50 7.37 5.06 -11.46
N VAL A 51 6.69 5.49 -12.51
CA VAL A 51 5.37 4.98 -12.88
C VAL A 51 5.45 3.47 -13.13
N GLU A 52 6.40 3.02 -13.94
CA GLU A 52 6.59 1.61 -14.25
C GLU A 52 6.90 0.77 -12.99
N ALA A 53 7.77 1.27 -12.11
CA ALA A 53 8.10 0.60 -10.85
C ALA A 53 6.87 0.44 -9.94
N LEU A 54 6.06 1.50 -9.79
CA LEU A 54 4.84 1.46 -9.00
C LEU A 54 3.82 0.49 -9.60
N GLU A 55 3.59 0.54 -10.91
CA GLU A 55 2.62 -0.34 -11.57
C GLU A 55 3.03 -1.81 -11.46
N ARG A 56 4.32 -2.12 -11.60
CA ARG A 56 4.84 -3.47 -11.35
C ARG A 56 4.60 -3.91 -9.91
N TYR A 57 4.86 -3.04 -8.93
CA TYR A 57 4.59 -3.33 -7.53
C TYR A 57 3.10 -3.62 -7.28
N LEU A 58 2.20 -2.79 -7.82
CA LEU A 58 0.76 -2.98 -7.70
C LEU A 58 0.31 -4.30 -8.34
N LEU A 59 0.84 -4.64 -9.53
CA LEU A 59 0.54 -5.90 -10.20
C LEU A 59 1.02 -7.12 -9.40
N LEU A 60 2.20 -7.04 -8.79
CA LEU A 60 2.74 -8.12 -7.95
C LEU A 60 1.93 -8.35 -6.67
N THR A 61 1.25 -7.33 -6.19
CA THR A 61 0.57 -7.34 -4.88
C THR A 61 -0.95 -7.38 -4.97
N ILE A 62 -1.52 -7.36 -6.18
CA ILE A 62 -2.97 -7.23 -6.39
C ILE A 62 -3.77 -8.43 -5.84
N GLU A 63 -3.19 -9.62 -5.78
CA GLU A 63 -3.83 -10.86 -5.33
C GLU A 63 -2.79 -11.81 -4.72
N HIS A 64 -3.13 -12.46 -3.61
CA HIS A 64 -2.22 -13.39 -2.93
C HIS A 64 -2.96 -14.51 -2.17
N GLY A 65 -3.94 -15.14 -2.81
CA GLY A 65 -4.71 -16.28 -2.31
C GLY A 65 -5.50 -15.96 -1.04
N PHE A 66 -5.59 -16.95 -0.14
CA PHE A 66 -6.24 -16.81 1.17
C PHE A 66 -5.28 -16.29 2.23
N ASN A 67 -4.55 -15.21 1.92
CA ASN A 67 -3.85 -14.45 2.94
C ASN A 67 -4.85 -13.89 3.99
N ASN A 68 -4.35 -13.46 5.14
CA ASN A 68 -5.17 -13.09 6.30
C ASN A 68 -6.28 -12.06 5.95
N SER A 69 -5.93 -10.98 5.26
CA SER A 69 -6.90 -9.94 4.89
C SER A 69 -7.94 -10.43 3.86
N ALA A 70 -7.52 -11.19 2.85
CA ALA A 70 -8.44 -11.80 1.89
C ALA A 70 -9.39 -12.80 2.55
N PHE A 71 -8.90 -13.63 3.48
CA PHE A 71 -9.75 -14.56 4.22
C PHE A 71 -10.74 -13.82 5.14
N THR A 72 -10.29 -12.78 5.83
CA THR A 72 -11.14 -11.92 6.67
C THR A 72 -12.28 -11.29 5.86
N ALA A 73 -11.98 -10.74 4.69
CA ALA A 73 -13.00 -10.19 3.78
C ALA A 73 -14.08 -11.23 3.44
N ARG A 74 -13.67 -12.47 3.16
CA ARG A 74 -14.58 -13.58 2.83
C ARG A 74 -15.44 -13.98 4.02
N VAL A 75 -14.88 -14.04 5.23
CA VAL A 75 -15.63 -14.33 6.46
C VAL A 75 -16.73 -13.29 6.67
N ILE A 76 -16.41 -12.00 6.54
CA ILE A 76 -17.41 -10.92 6.67
C ILE A 76 -18.48 -11.06 5.60
N ALA A 77 -18.08 -11.20 4.33
CA ALA A 77 -19.00 -11.34 3.21
C ALA A 77 -19.93 -12.56 3.33
N SER A 78 -19.48 -13.66 3.97
CA SER A 78 -20.29 -14.88 4.14
C SER A 78 -21.56 -14.68 4.98
N SER A 79 -21.63 -13.61 5.77
CA SER A 79 -22.81 -13.22 6.54
C SER A 79 -23.85 -12.43 5.74
N GLY A 80 -23.54 -12.06 4.49
CA GLY A 80 -24.36 -11.16 3.67
C GLY A 80 -24.06 -9.66 3.86
N ALA A 81 -22.98 -9.33 4.57
CA ALA A 81 -22.50 -7.95 4.71
C ALA A 81 -22.07 -7.34 3.37
N ASP A 82 -22.14 -6.01 3.27
CA ASP A 82 -21.80 -5.29 2.06
C ASP A 82 -20.28 -5.23 1.81
N VAL A 83 -19.91 -4.81 0.59
CA VAL A 83 -18.51 -4.76 0.16
C VAL A 83 -17.66 -3.76 0.95
N ALA A 84 -18.23 -2.64 1.41
CA ALA A 84 -17.50 -1.67 2.20
C ALA A 84 -17.19 -2.23 3.59
N SER A 85 -18.14 -2.96 4.20
CA SER A 85 -17.90 -3.70 5.43
C SER A 85 -16.81 -4.76 5.28
N ALA A 86 -16.84 -5.55 4.19
CA ALA A 86 -15.83 -6.57 3.92
C ALA A 86 -14.43 -5.97 3.68
N VAL A 87 -14.33 -4.89 2.89
CA VAL A 87 -13.06 -4.19 2.61
C VAL A 87 -12.50 -3.54 3.88
N THR A 88 -13.35 -2.88 4.68
CA THR A 88 -12.92 -2.28 5.95
C THR A 88 -12.30 -3.33 6.89
N GLY A 89 -12.94 -4.49 7.03
CA GLY A 89 -12.38 -5.58 7.83
C GLY A 89 -11.08 -6.14 7.26
N ALA A 90 -10.96 -6.23 5.93
CA ALA A 90 -9.73 -6.64 5.26
C ALA A 90 -8.57 -5.67 5.53
N ILE A 91 -8.83 -4.35 5.49
CA ILE A 91 -7.84 -3.31 5.83
C ILE A 91 -7.39 -3.45 7.29
N GLY A 92 -8.32 -3.68 8.21
CA GLY A 92 -7.98 -3.92 9.62
C GLY A 92 -7.13 -5.18 9.84
N ALA A 93 -7.39 -6.26 9.10
CA ALA A 93 -6.54 -7.45 9.14
C ALA A 93 -5.18 -7.23 8.47
N PHE A 94 -5.11 -6.39 7.42
CA PHE A 94 -3.89 -6.06 6.70
C PHE A 94 -2.94 -5.20 7.53
N SER A 95 -3.43 -4.25 8.32
CA SER A 95 -2.60 -3.33 9.12
C SER A 95 -1.84 -4.02 10.27
N GLY A 96 -2.10 -5.30 10.54
CA GLY A 96 -1.41 -6.05 11.58
C GLY A 96 0.10 -6.19 11.31
N PRO A 97 0.95 -6.19 12.36
CA PRO A 97 2.41 -6.23 12.22
C PRO A 97 2.99 -7.51 11.62
N LEU A 98 2.18 -8.57 11.53
CA LEU A 98 2.56 -9.87 10.95
C LEU A 98 1.98 -10.07 9.54
N HIS A 99 1.35 -9.03 8.97
CA HIS A 99 0.80 -9.04 7.61
C HIS A 99 1.31 -7.81 6.85
N GLY A 100 0.44 -6.86 6.48
CA GLY A 100 0.83 -5.65 5.76
C GLY A 100 1.77 -4.74 6.55
N GLY A 101 1.59 -4.63 7.87
CA GLY A 101 2.46 -3.82 8.73
C GLY A 101 3.87 -4.36 8.94
N ALA A 102 4.20 -5.54 8.39
CA ALA A 102 5.57 -6.07 8.43
C ALA A 102 6.52 -5.27 7.52
N VAL A 103 6.00 -4.69 6.43
CA VAL A 103 6.79 -3.93 5.44
C VAL A 103 7.44 -2.71 6.08
N ASP A 104 6.74 -2.03 6.99
CA ASP A 104 7.21 -0.82 7.68
C ASP A 104 8.46 -1.06 8.54
N ARG A 105 8.74 -2.32 8.90
CA ARG A 105 9.92 -2.71 9.71
C ARG A 105 11.17 -2.93 8.89
N VAL A 106 11.03 -3.14 7.57
CA VAL A 106 12.16 -3.45 6.70
C VAL A 106 13.16 -2.28 6.64
N PRO A 107 12.76 -1.00 6.49
CA PRO A 107 13.73 0.10 6.50
C PRO A 107 14.51 0.21 7.81
N SER A 108 13.86 0.06 8.97
CA SER A 108 14.56 0.07 10.26
C SER A 108 15.49 -1.13 10.43
N MET A 109 15.09 -2.31 9.98
CA MET A 109 15.91 -3.52 9.97
C MET A 109 17.16 -3.32 9.09
N LEU A 110 16.99 -2.77 7.89
CA LEU A 110 18.10 -2.48 6.98
C LEU A 110 19.06 -1.43 7.55
N ALA A 111 18.54 -0.42 8.24
CA ALA A 111 19.35 0.59 8.93
C ALA A 111 20.14 -0.01 10.10
N GLU A 112 19.53 -0.93 10.86
CA GLU A 112 20.17 -1.66 11.95
C GLU A 112 21.31 -2.55 11.44
N ILE A 113 21.07 -3.30 10.35
CA ILE A 113 22.12 -4.09 9.67
C ILE A 113 23.23 -3.17 9.20
N GLY A 114 22.89 -2.11 8.46
CA GLY A 114 23.76 -1.00 8.03
C GLY A 114 24.97 -1.37 7.15
N GLY A 115 25.07 -2.60 6.66
CA GLY A 115 26.17 -3.06 5.79
C GLY A 115 26.06 -4.53 5.43
N VAL A 116 26.44 -4.88 4.19
CA VAL A 116 26.38 -6.26 3.67
C VAL A 116 27.26 -7.21 4.50
N ASP A 117 28.38 -6.71 5.00
CA ASP A 117 29.32 -7.40 5.89
C ASP A 117 28.72 -7.82 7.24
N ARG A 118 27.58 -7.23 7.64
CA ARG A 118 26.91 -7.49 8.92
C ARG A 118 25.65 -8.36 8.79
N VAL A 119 25.27 -8.74 7.57
CA VAL A 119 24.05 -9.53 7.30
C VAL A 119 24.10 -10.90 7.99
N GLU A 120 25.21 -11.63 7.85
CA GLU A 120 25.33 -12.97 8.44
C GLU A 120 25.20 -12.96 9.97
N GLY A 121 25.86 -12.00 10.63
CA GLY A 121 25.76 -11.82 12.09
C GLY A 121 24.34 -11.47 12.52
N TYR A 122 23.70 -10.53 11.83
CA TYR A 122 22.31 -10.15 12.12
C TYR A 122 21.33 -11.32 12.00
N ILE A 123 21.47 -12.14 10.96
CA ILE A 123 20.61 -13.31 10.77
C ILE A 123 20.87 -14.36 11.84
N ALA A 124 22.14 -14.59 12.21
CA ALA A 124 22.49 -15.56 13.25
C ALA A 124 21.92 -15.18 14.63
N ASP A 125 21.86 -13.89 14.96
CA ASP A 125 21.29 -13.40 16.22
C ASP A 125 19.75 -13.47 16.24
N ALA A 126 19.10 -13.47 15.07
CA ALA A 126 17.65 -13.45 14.93
C ALA A 126 16.99 -14.85 14.91
N LEU A 127 17.79 -15.92 14.81
CA LEU A 127 17.35 -17.33 14.75
C LEU A 127 17.50 -18.05 16.09
#